data_AF-A0A2Z4Y3H9-F1
#
_entry.id   AF-A0A2Z4Y3H9-F1
#
_cell.length_a   1.000
_cell.length_b   1.000
_cell.length_c   1.000
_cell.angle_alpha   90.00
_cell.angle_beta   90.00
_cell.angle_gamma   90.00
#
_symmetry.space_group_name_H-M   'P 1'
#
loop_
_entity.id
_entity.type
_entity.pdbx_description
1 polymer ?
#
loop_
_entity_poly.entity_id
_entity_poly.type
_entity_poly.pdbx_seq_one_letter_code
_entity_poly.pdbx_strand_id
1 'polypeptide(L)'
;MKHTARNFGITSGILLITCLILTVSGCSLSSWETKQIKREDTKLVIPDFDNAKDQYTFATAYQQATILSTDRAKRKVQLDKIIQCHTKVVENFPNDRTYTPLSFLAIAAAKAGQEKYGEARSLFQEAMQKWPDNDYVQAQALFAIAQTYASERKFSQAQELYRQVIERFKDNPTSGVQRIVANARALYYTVKEEPANKEASPRRGILQRLKSL
;
A
#
# COMPACT_ATOMS: atom_id res chain seq x y z
N MET A 1 -15.36 7.60 -73.41
CA MET A 1 -15.47 9.08 -73.35
C MET A 1 -16.56 9.45 -72.37
N LYS A 2 -16.22 9.87 -71.14
CA LYS A 2 -17.12 10.60 -70.24
C LYS A 2 -16.27 11.64 -69.50
N HIS A 3 -16.86 12.83 -69.39
CA HIS A 3 -16.22 14.11 -69.15
C HIS A 3 -15.66 14.31 -67.74
N THR A 4 -14.63 15.15 -67.71
CA THR A 4 -13.88 15.75 -66.59
C THR A 4 -14.66 16.87 -65.88
N ALA A 5 -14.33 17.07 -64.58
CA ALA A 5 -14.35 18.32 -63.78
C ALA A 5 -15.74 18.86 -63.32
N ARG A 6 -15.95 19.48 -62.14
CA ARG A 6 -15.06 20.16 -61.18
C ARG A 6 -15.81 20.44 -59.84
N ASN A 7 -15.07 20.34 -58.73
CA ASN A 7 -15.01 21.22 -57.53
C ASN A 7 -16.17 21.52 -56.54
N PHE A 8 -15.69 21.67 -55.29
CA PHE A 8 -16.15 22.44 -54.11
C PHE A 8 -17.01 21.77 -53.03
N GLY A 9 -16.49 21.74 -51.80
CA GLY A 9 -17.30 21.58 -50.57
C GLY A 9 -16.66 20.81 -49.41
N ILE A 10 -15.50 21.23 -48.89
CA ILE A 10 -15.13 20.91 -47.50
C ILE A 10 -15.98 21.82 -46.61
N THR A 11 -16.76 21.25 -45.70
CA THR A 11 -17.08 21.68 -44.31
C THR A 11 -18.54 21.38 -43.93
N SER A 12 -18.74 20.44 -43.01
CA SER A 12 -19.75 20.50 -41.93
C SER A 12 -19.84 19.15 -41.22
N GLY A 13 -19.68 19.14 -39.91
CA GLY A 13 -20.12 17.99 -39.11
C GLY A 13 -19.30 17.63 -37.88
N ILE A 14 -18.26 18.39 -37.51
CA ILE A 14 -17.77 18.37 -36.12
C ILE A 14 -18.38 19.60 -35.47
N LEU A 15 -19.56 19.39 -34.90
CA LEU A 15 -20.22 20.35 -34.04
C LEU A 15 -19.30 20.58 -32.83
N LEU A 16 -18.54 21.66 -32.87
CA LEU A 16 -18.06 22.36 -31.70
C LEU A 16 -19.29 22.66 -30.83
N ILE A 17 -19.57 21.81 -29.85
CA ILE A 17 -20.40 22.20 -28.72
C ILE A 17 -19.49 23.00 -27.79
N THR A 18 -19.20 24.23 -28.20
CA THR A 18 -18.88 25.32 -27.29
C THR A 18 -20.13 25.54 -26.45
N CYS A 19 -20.17 24.93 -25.26
CA CYS A 19 -21.22 25.15 -24.27
C CYS A 19 -21.02 26.55 -23.67
N LEU A 20 -21.46 27.58 -24.41
CA LEU A 20 -21.77 28.89 -23.87
C LEU A 20 -23.16 28.80 -23.25
N ILE A 21 -23.24 28.46 -21.97
CA ILE A 21 -24.41 28.76 -21.15
C ILE A 21 -23.95 29.65 -20.00
N LEU A 22 -24.16 30.95 -20.17
CA LEU A 22 -24.28 31.86 -19.03
C LEU A 22 -25.65 31.60 -18.38
N THR A 23 -25.65 30.82 -17.30
CA THR A 23 -26.67 30.94 -16.25
C THR A 23 -26.00 30.84 -14.89
N VAL A 24 -26.00 31.94 -14.17
CA VAL A 24 -25.81 31.96 -12.72
C VAL A 24 -27.03 31.28 -12.09
N SER A 25 -26.93 29.99 -11.83
CA SER A 25 -27.76 29.20 -10.91
C SER A 25 -27.05 27.88 -10.72
N GLY A 26 -26.71 27.56 -9.47
CA GLY A 26 -25.76 26.51 -9.11
C GLY A 26 -25.89 25.23 -9.94
N CYS A 27 -24.95 25.04 -10.86
CA CYS A 27 -24.67 23.72 -11.41
C CYS A 27 -24.21 22.86 -10.24
N SER A 28 -25.13 22.09 -9.65
CA SER A 28 -24.71 20.93 -8.87
C SER A 28 -24.06 20.00 -9.87
N LEU A 29 -22.72 19.91 -9.84
CA LEU A 29 -22.03 18.87 -10.58
C LEU A 29 -22.75 17.56 -10.26
N SER A 30 -23.08 16.81 -11.30
CA SER A 30 -23.73 15.53 -11.10
C SER A 30 -22.85 14.64 -10.20
N SER A 31 -23.49 13.76 -9.44
CA SER A 31 -22.76 12.85 -8.54
C SER A 31 -21.70 12.01 -9.29
N TRP A 32 -21.87 11.77 -10.58
CA TRP A 32 -20.93 11.04 -11.40
C TRP A 32 -19.74 11.91 -11.90
N GLU A 33 -19.97 13.17 -12.29
CA GLU A 33 -18.89 14.11 -12.67
C GLU A 33 -18.00 14.46 -11.47
N THR A 34 -18.59 14.73 -10.30
CA THR A 34 -17.81 14.95 -9.06
C THR A 34 -16.95 13.74 -8.68
N LYS A 35 -17.47 12.52 -8.94
CA LYS A 35 -16.76 11.27 -8.65
C LYS A 35 -15.66 10.98 -9.67
N GLN A 36 -15.83 11.41 -10.93
CA GLN A 36 -14.77 11.34 -11.94
C GLN A 36 -13.66 12.36 -11.68
N ILE A 37 -14.00 13.62 -11.38
CA ILE A 37 -13.02 14.67 -11.05
C ILE A 37 -12.19 14.27 -9.82
N LYS A 38 -12.82 13.75 -8.75
CA LYS A 38 -12.09 13.20 -7.59
C LYS A 38 -11.19 11.99 -7.93
N ARG A 39 -11.46 11.24 -8.99
CA ARG A 39 -10.61 10.14 -9.45
C ARG A 39 -9.44 10.65 -10.30
N GLU A 40 -9.68 11.61 -11.18
CA GLU A 40 -8.65 12.25 -12.00
C GLU A 40 -7.56 12.90 -11.11
N ASP A 41 -7.98 13.61 -10.05
CA ASP A 41 -7.09 14.29 -9.08
C ASP A 41 -6.20 13.32 -8.26
N THR A 42 -6.50 12.02 -8.27
CA THR A 42 -5.70 11.01 -7.55
C THR A 42 -4.52 10.47 -8.35
N LYS A 43 -4.49 10.69 -9.67
CA LYS A 43 -3.42 10.20 -10.53
C LYS A 43 -2.24 11.16 -10.49
N LEU A 44 -1.14 10.72 -9.89
CA LEU A 44 0.11 11.49 -9.85
C LEU A 44 0.80 11.40 -11.22
N VAL A 45 1.23 12.53 -11.77
CA VAL A 45 2.12 12.52 -12.93
C VAL A 45 3.51 12.12 -12.46
N ILE A 46 3.91 10.89 -12.80
CA ILE A 46 5.20 10.31 -12.41
C ILE A 46 6.09 10.31 -13.65
N PRO A 47 7.26 10.98 -13.63
CA PRO A 47 8.20 10.92 -14.73
C PRO A 47 8.70 9.49 -14.96
N ASP A 48 8.90 9.13 -16.24
CA ASP A 48 9.62 7.92 -16.60
C ASP A 48 11.12 8.25 -16.67
N PHE A 49 11.95 7.40 -16.06
CA PHE A 49 13.41 7.52 -16.04
C PHE A 49 14.05 6.41 -16.88
N ASP A 50 15.30 6.61 -17.31
CA ASP A 50 16.00 5.68 -18.19
C ASP A 50 16.43 4.38 -17.50
N ASN A 51 16.49 4.35 -16.15
CA ASN A 51 16.96 3.20 -15.40
C ASN A 51 16.19 3.00 -14.07
N ALA A 52 16.26 1.77 -13.58
CA ALA A 52 15.55 1.33 -12.37
C ALA A 52 15.98 2.08 -11.11
N LYS A 53 17.26 2.45 -11.00
CA LYS A 53 17.80 3.17 -9.84
C LYS A 53 17.14 4.54 -9.73
N ASP A 54 17.13 5.32 -10.80
CA ASP A 54 16.59 6.69 -10.78
C ASP A 54 15.06 6.68 -10.61
N GLN A 55 14.37 5.75 -11.26
CA GLN A 55 12.93 5.55 -11.05
C GLN A 55 12.62 5.19 -9.58
N TYR A 56 13.43 4.32 -8.97
CA TYR A 56 13.31 3.94 -7.56
C TYR A 56 13.67 5.08 -6.62
N THR A 57 14.71 5.86 -6.94
CA THR A 57 15.12 7.05 -6.18
C THR A 57 14.00 8.08 -6.17
N PHE A 58 13.32 8.32 -7.29
CA PHE A 58 12.14 9.17 -7.31
C PHE A 58 11.03 8.63 -6.40
N ALA A 59 10.70 7.34 -6.50
CA ALA A 59 9.64 6.73 -5.70
C ALA A 59 9.92 6.82 -4.19
N THR A 60 11.16 6.53 -3.79
CA THR A 60 11.58 6.60 -2.38
C THR A 60 11.67 8.03 -1.87
N ALA A 61 12.15 8.98 -2.68
CA ALA A 61 12.16 10.40 -2.33
C ALA A 61 10.73 10.92 -2.11
N TYR A 62 9.78 10.54 -2.98
CA TYR A 62 8.37 10.88 -2.81
C TYR A 62 7.80 10.30 -1.51
N GLN A 63 8.07 9.02 -1.23
CA GLN A 63 7.64 8.37 0.01
C GLN A 63 8.21 9.05 1.25
N GLN A 64 9.50 9.40 1.25
CA GLN A 64 10.17 10.05 2.38
C GLN A 64 9.69 11.49 2.61
N ALA A 65 9.39 12.23 1.54
CA ALA A 65 8.82 13.57 1.63
C ALA A 65 7.36 13.57 2.10
N THR A 66 6.66 12.43 2.02
CA THR A 66 5.25 12.32 2.36
C THR A 66 5.06 12.09 3.86
N ILE A 67 4.56 13.12 4.56
CA ILE A 67 4.09 12.97 5.93
C ILE A 67 2.68 12.38 5.91
N LEU A 68 2.53 11.14 6.38
CA LEU A 68 1.23 10.46 6.44
C LEU A 68 0.29 11.16 7.42
N SER A 69 -0.92 11.47 6.95
CA SER A 69 -1.94 12.13 7.75
C SER A 69 -2.47 11.21 8.85
N THR A 70 -2.88 11.81 9.97
CA THR A 70 -3.68 11.12 10.99
C THR A 70 -5.09 10.80 10.48
N ASP A 71 -5.61 11.61 9.56
CA ASP A 71 -6.88 11.36 8.87
C ASP A 71 -6.75 10.15 7.96
N ARG A 72 -7.63 9.15 8.17
CA ARG A 72 -7.60 7.88 7.46
C ARG A 72 -7.82 8.04 5.95
N ALA A 73 -8.72 8.93 5.53
CA ALA A 73 -9.02 9.13 4.11
C ALA A 73 -7.85 9.80 3.39
N LYS A 74 -7.27 10.85 3.99
CA LYS A 74 -6.07 11.52 3.46
C LYS A 74 -4.88 10.57 3.43
N ARG A 75 -4.65 9.80 4.50
CA ARG A 75 -3.59 8.78 4.56
C ARG A 75 -3.74 7.76 3.43
N LYS A 76 -4.96 7.27 3.19
CA LYS A 76 -5.21 6.32 2.10
C LYS A 76 -4.81 6.89 0.75
N VAL A 77 -5.19 8.12 0.45
CA VAL A 77 -4.81 8.83 -0.79
C VAL A 77 -3.29 9.01 -0.89
N GLN A 78 -2.62 9.37 0.20
CA GLN A 78 -1.16 9.49 0.22
C GLN A 78 -0.47 8.15 -0.06
N LEU A 79 -0.96 7.06 0.54
CA LEU A 79 -0.46 5.72 0.30
C LEU A 79 -0.74 5.24 -1.14
N ASP A 80 -1.89 5.61 -1.72
CA ASP A 80 -2.18 5.33 -3.14
C ASP A 80 -1.18 6.00 -4.09
N LYS A 81 -0.71 7.22 -3.76
CA LYS A 81 0.33 7.90 -4.54
C LYS A 81 1.69 7.23 -4.39
N ILE A 82 2.06 6.80 -3.19
CA ILE A 82 3.27 6.01 -2.95
C ILE A 82 3.24 4.70 -3.76
N ILE A 83 2.09 4.02 -3.77
CA ILE A 83 1.89 2.81 -4.58
C ILE A 83 2.09 3.10 -6.06
N GLN A 84 1.53 4.18 -6.60
CA GLN A 84 1.71 4.56 -8.01
C GLN A 84 3.20 4.75 -8.36
N CYS A 85 3.95 5.46 -7.50
CA CYS A 85 5.39 5.67 -7.72
C CYS A 85 6.18 4.36 -7.78
N HIS A 86 5.94 3.43 -6.85
CA HIS A 86 6.64 2.14 -6.85
C HIS A 86 6.13 1.19 -7.95
N THR A 87 4.85 1.29 -8.33
CA THR A 87 4.28 0.51 -9.43
C THR A 87 5.01 0.82 -10.73
N LYS A 88 5.33 2.11 -10.98
CA LYS A 88 6.14 2.52 -12.14
C LYS A 88 7.52 1.84 -12.19
N VAL A 89 8.17 1.63 -11.05
CA VAL A 89 9.45 0.89 -11.00
C VAL A 89 9.24 -0.55 -11.45
N VAL A 90 8.20 -1.22 -10.93
CA VAL A 90 7.91 -2.63 -11.24
C VAL A 90 7.49 -2.82 -12.70
N GLU A 91 6.70 -1.90 -13.25
CA GLU A 91 6.22 -1.96 -14.63
C GLU A 91 7.31 -1.65 -15.64
N ASN A 92 8.12 -0.60 -15.41
CA ASN A 92 9.15 -0.18 -16.36
C ASN A 92 10.39 -1.09 -16.30
N PHE A 93 10.67 -1.72 -15.15
CA PHE A 93 11.88 -2.51 -14.92
C PHE A 93 11.59 -3.90 -14.29
N PRO A 94 10.75 -4.75 -14.91
CA PRO A 94 10.30 -6.00 -14.30
C PRO A 94 11.43 -7.03 -14.06
N ASN A 95 12.52 -6.93 -14.83
CA ASN A 95 13.65 -7.85 -14.74
C ASN A 95 14.79 -7.35 -13.84
N ASP A 96 14.68 -6.13 -13.30
CA ASP A 96 15.68 -5.61 -12.37
C ASP A 96 15.66 -6.41 -11.06
N ARG A 97 16.84 -6.80 -10.57
CA ARG A 97 16.99 -7.67 -9.41
C ARG A 97 17.32 -6.92 -8.12
N THR A 98 17.45 -5.60 -8.18
CA THR A 98 17.95 -4.78 -7.07
C THR A 98 16.88 -3.86 -6.50
N TYR A 99 16.23 -3.07 -7.35
CA TYR A 99 15.25 -2.04 -7.00
C TYR A 99 13.80 -2.51 -7.17
N THR A 100 13.51 -3.34 -8.18
CA THR A 100 12.15 -3.88 -8.37
C THR A 100 11.67 -4.72 -7.19
N PRO A 101 12.49 -5.60 -6.58
CA PRO A 101 12.08 -6.31 -5.36
C PRO A 101 11.76 -5.35 -4.19
N LEU A 102 12.55 -4.28 -4.05
CA LEU A 102 12.36 -3.29 -2.98
C LEU A 102 11.08 -2.48 -3.19
N SER A 103 10.80 -2.07 -4.43
CA SER A 103 9.53 -1.42 -4.78
C SER A 103 8.34 -2.32 -4.55
N PHE A 104 8.45 -3.60 -4.86
CA PHE A 104 7.37 -4.56 -4.64
C PHE A 104 7.03 -4.69 -3.14
N LEU A 105 8.05 -4.77 -2.28
CA LEU A 105 7.87 -4.75 -0.83
C LEU A 105 7.25 -3.42 -0.34
N ALA A 106 7.64 -2.29 -0.93
CA ALA A 106 7.09 -0.98 -0.59
C ALA A 106 5.59 -0.88 -0.95
N ILE A 107 5.16 -1.43 -2.10
CA ILE A 107 3.75 -1.52 -2.48
C ILE A 107 2.97 -2.35 -1.46
N ALA A 108 3.48 -3.53 -1.09
CA ALA A 108 2.86 -4.40 -0.10
C ALA A 108 2.76 -3.71 1.28
N ALA A 109 3.81 -3.02 1.71
CA ALA A 109 3.81 -2.24 2.96
C ALA A 109 2.81 -1.08 2.92
N ALA A 110 2.69 -0.38 1.79
CA ALA A 110 1.70 0.68 1.63
C ALA A 110 0.26 0.13 1.70
N LYS A 111 -0.02 -1.06 1.14
CA LYS A 111 -1.30 -1.75 1.31
C LYS A 111 -1.57 -2.12 2.77
N ALA A 112 -0.56 -2.57 3.52
CA ALA A 112 -0.71 -2.79 4.95
C ALA A 112 -1.02 -1.48 5.70
N GLY A 113 -0.40 -0.36 5.32
CA GLY A 113 -0.70 0.97 5.85
C GLY A 113 -2.11 1.48 5.52
N GLN A 114 -2.74 0.93 4.47
CA GLN A 114 -4.16 1.14 4.16
C GLN A 114 -5.09 0.19 4.93
N GLU A 115 -4.56 -0.60 5.87
CA GLU A 115 -5.26 -1.63 6.63
C GLU A 115 -5.83 -2.76 5.75
N LYS A 116 -5.35 -2.87 4.51
CA LYS A 116 -5.69 -3.96 3.58
C LYS A 116 -4.76 -5.16 3.83
N TYR A 117 -4.81 -5.70 5.03
CA TYR A 117 -3.85 -6.70 5.49
C TYR A 117 -3.84 -7.98 4.64
N GLY A 118 -5.00 -8.44 4.17
CA GLY A 118 -5.09 -9.61 3.27
C GLY A 118 -4.39 -9.39 1.93
N GLU A 119 -4.63 -8.24 1.28
CA GLU A 119 -3.94 -7.85 0.03
C GLU A 119 -2.44 -7.72 0.26
N ALA A 120 -2.04 -7.06 1.36
CA ALA A 120 -0.63 -6.88 1.71
C ALA A 120 0.09 -8.22 1.91
N ARG A 121 -0.50 -9.15 2.66
CA ARG A 121 0.06 -10.50 2.86
C ARG A 121 0.21 -11.26 1.56
N SER A 122 -0.78 -11.17 0.67
CA SER A 122 -0.72 -11.82 -0.65
C SER A 122 0.46 -11.29 -1.47
N LEU A 123 0.66 -9.97 -1.49
CA LEU A 123 1.82 -9.36 -2.14
C LEU A 123 3.14 -9.76 -1.47
N PHE A 124 3.24 -9.77 -0.15
CA PHE A 124 4.46 -10.23 0.51
C PHE A 124 4.80 -11.69 0.18
N GLN A 125 3.78 -12.57 0.11
CA GLN A 125 3.96 -13.95 -0.32
C GLN A 125 4.40 -14.04 -1.79
N GLU A 126 3.82 -13.24 -2.67
CA GLU A 126 4.22 -13.15 -4.06
C GLU A 126 5.67 -12.66 -4.21
N ALA A 127 6.10 -11.68 -3.40
CA ALA A 127 7.48 -11.21 -3.37
C ALA A 127 8.45 -12.35 -3.01
N MET A 128 8.09 -13.16 -2.01
CA MET A 128 8.89 -14.32 -1.60
C MET A 128 8.98 -15.38 -2.71
N GLN A 129 7.93 -15.55 -3.51
CA GLN A 129 7.93 -16.49 -4.63
C GLN A 129 8.72 -15.97 -5.84
N LYS A 130 8.63 -14.67 -6.13
CA LYS A 130 9.35 -14.03 -7.24
C LYS A 130 10.85 -13.93 -7.01
N TRP A 131 11.27 -13.71 -5.75
CA TRP A 131 12.67 -13.58 -5.37
C TRP A 131 13.04 -14.56 -4.25
N PRO A 132 13.07 -15.87 -4.54
CA PRO A 132 13.36 -16.90 -3.55
C PRO A 132 14.77 -16.81 -2.98
N ASP A 133 15.74 -16.40 -3.81
CA ASP A 133 17.17 -16.32 -3.46
C ASP A 133 17.57 -14.97 -2.85
N ASN A 134 16.62 -14.05 -2.68
CA ASN A 134 16.89 -12.74 -2.07
C ASN A 134 16.54 -12.77 -0.58
N ASP A 135 17.52 -13.04 0.27
CA ASP A 135 17.33 -13.16 1.72
C ASP A 135 16.72 -11.90 2.35
N TYR A 136 17.04 -10.71 1.85
CA TYR A 136 16.43 -9.48 2.33
C TYR A 136 14.93 -9.46 2.05
N VAL A 137 14.51 -9.83 0.84
CA VAL A 137 13.10 -9.94 0.48
C VAL A 137 12.39 -10.98 1.32
N GLN A 138 13.00 -12.16 1.48
CA GLN A 138 12.43 -13.24 2.31
C GLN A 138 12.23 -12.79 3.75
N ALA A 139 13.25 -12.21 4.38
CA ALA A 139 13.19 -11.74 5.76
C ALA A 139 12.19 -10.59 5.93
N GLN A 140 12.23 -9.59 5.05
CA GLN A 140 11.37 -8.41 5.14
C GLN A 140 9.89 -8.77 4.91
N ALA A 141 9.60 -9.63 3.93
CA ALA A 141 8.23 -10.08 3.67
C ALA A 141 7.67 -10.87 4.85
N LEU A 142 8.42 -11.83 5.39
CA LEU A 142 7.98 -12.65 6.52
C LEU A 142 7.74 -11.80 7.78
N PHE A 143 8.67 -10.88 8.06
CA PHE A 143 8.53 -9.91 9.14
C PHE A 143 7.30 -9.02 8.96
N ALA A 144 7.07 -8.49 7.76
CA ALA A 144 5.92 -7.64 7.50
C ALA A 144 4.59 -8.40 7.60
N ILE A 145 4.52 -9.66 7.14
CA ILE A 145 3.35 -10.53 7.33
C ILE A 145 3.06 -10.68 8.83
N ALA A 146 4.08 -10.93 9.65
CA ALA A 146 3.93 -11.00 11.12
C ALA A 146 3.35 -9.70 11.69
N GLN A 147 3.83 -8.53 11.24
CA GLN A 147 3.29 -7.23 11.65
C GLN A 147 1.83 -7.05 11.25
N THR A 148 1.40 -7.55 10.09
CA THR A 148 -0.02 -7.50 9.70
C THR A 148 -0.89 -8.34 10.62
N TYR A 149 -0.45 -9.54 11.02
CA TYR A 149 -1.17 -10.37 12.00
C TYR A 149 -1.24 -9.70 13.38
N ALA A 150 -0.13 -9.10 13.82
CA ALA A 150 -0.11 -8.34 15.08
C ALA A 150 -1.08 -7.15 15.04
N SER A 151 -1.17 -6.45 13.90
CA SER A 151 -2.12 -5.35 13.70
C SER A 151 -3.59 -5.82 13.76
N GLU A 152 -3.86 -7.05 13.32
CA GLU A 152 -5.16 -7.72 13.45
C GLU A 152 -5.38 -8.37 14.84
N ARG A 153 -4.50 -8.14 15.82
CA ARG A 153 -4.50 -8.77 17.16
C ARG A 153 -4.38 -10.30 17.16
N LYS A 154 -3.90 -10.88 16.06
CA LYS A 154 -3.62 -12.33 15.93
C LYS A 154 -2.20 -12.63 16.41
N PHE A 155 -1.99 -12.45 17.71
CA PHE A 155 -0.64 -12.41 18.31
C PHE A 155 0.10 -13.74 18.20
N SER A 156 -0.57 -14.88 18.38
CA SER A 156 0.08 -16.20 18.26
C SER A 156 0.62 -16.44 16.84
N GLN A 157 -0.12 -16.03 15.81
CA GLN A 157 0.33 -16.12 14.41
C GLN A 157 1.51 -15.17 14.13
N ALA A 158 1.46 -13.95 14.67
CA ALA A 158 2.56 -13.00 14.54
C ALA A 158 3.83 -13.50 15.23
N GLN A 159 3.71 -14.04 16.44
CA GLN A 159 4.82 -14.55 17.23
C GLN A 159 5.53 -15.71 16.52
N GLU A 160 4.76 -16.64 15.95
CA GLU A 160 5.32 -17.74 15.18
C GLU A 160 6.12 -17.26 13.95
N LEU A 161 5.60 -16.26 13.24
CA LEU A 161 6.32 -15.69 12.09
C LEU A 161 7.57 -14.91 12.51
N TYR A 162 7.55 -14.17 13.63
CA TYR A 162 8.76 -13.55 14.15
C TYR A 162 9.82 -14.59 14.52
N ARG A 163 9.40 -15.71 15.12
CA ARG A 163 10.29 -16.84 15.43
C ARG A 163 10.94 -17.37 14.16
N GLN A 164 10.17 -17.58 13.09
CA GLN A 164 10.70 -18.03 11.80
C GLN A 164 11.72 -17.04 11.19
N VAL A 165 11.48 -15.73 11.29
CA VAL A 165 12.47 -14.72 10.85
C VAL A 165 13.78 -14.88 11.62
N ILE A 166 13.71 -15.04 12.95
CA ILE A 166 14.89 -15.18 13.80
C ILE A 166 15.64 -16.47 13.47
N GLU A 167 14.94 -17.61 13.41
CA GLU A 167 15.55 -18.92 13.19
C GLU A 167 16.17 -19.05 11.81
N ARG A 168 15.50 -18.54 10.76
CA ARG A 168 15.94 -18.67 9.37
C ARG A 168 17.10 -17.73 9.04
N PHE A 169 17.16 -16.54 9.64
CA PHE A 169 18.10 -15.49 9.22
C PHE A 169 19.14 -15.08 10.28
N LYS A 170 19.17 -15.71 11.46
CA LYS A 170 20.10 -15.37 12.56
C LYS A 170 21.57 -15.28 12.14
N ASP A 171 22.01 -16.14 11.23
CA ASP A 171 23.42 -16.28 10.84
C ASP A 171 23.75 -15.52 9.53
N ASN A 172 22.78 -14.80 8.95
CA ASN A 172 23.00 -14.06 7.70
C ASN A 172 23.81 -12.78 7.95
N PRO A 173 25.00 -12.58 7.37
CA PRO A 173 25.86 -11.43 7.70
C PRO A 173 25.36 -10.09 7.14
N THR A 174 24.33 -10.09 6.28
CA THR A 174 23.81 -8.88 5.64
C THR A 174 23.21 -7.93 6.68
N SER A 175 23.75 -6.72 6.79
CA SER A 175 23.32 -5.72 7.78
C SER A 175 21.82 -5.42 7.73
N GLY A 176 21.24 -5.35 6.53
CA GLY A 176 19.81 -5.16 6.33
C GLY A 176 18.96 -6.30 6.92
N VAL A 177 19.42 -7.54 6.76
CA VAL A 177 18.76 -8.75 7.29
C VAL A 177 18.92 -8.81 8.80
N GLN A 178 20.11 -8.53 9.33
CA GLN A 178 20.37 -8.52 10.78
C GLN A 178 19.50 -7.49 11.52
N ARG A 179 19.26 -6.32 10.92
CA ARG A 179 18.32 -5.35 11.46
C ARG A 179 16.90 -5.90 11.54
N ILE A 180 16.44 -6.64 10.53
CA ILE A 180 15.13 -7.29 10.52
C ILE A 180 15.06 -8.36 11.62
N VAL A 181 16.09 -9.19 11.75
CA VAL A 181 16.19 -10.21 12.81
C VAL A 181 16.14 -9.58 14.20
N ALA A 182 16.86 -8.47 14.42
CA ALA A 182 16.83 -7.74 15.69
C ALA A 182 15.43 -7.20 16.00
N ASN A 183 14.75 -6.62 15.01
CA ASN A 183 13.38 -6.15 15.16
C ASN A 183 12.39 -7.29 15.43
N ALA A 184 12.52 -8.41 14.71
CA ALA A 184 11.72 -9.61 14.95
C ALA A 184 11.94 -10.14 16.37
N ARG A 185 13.17 -10.17 16.86
CA ARG A 185 13.50 -10.57 18.24
C ARG A 185 12.85 -9.64 19.27
N ALA A 186 12.93 -8.32 19.06
CA ALA A 186 12.28 -7.36 19.94
C ALA A 186 10.76 -7.56 19.97
N LEU A 187 10.13 -7.77 18.82
CA LEU A 187 8.69 -8.00 18.73
C LEU A 187 8.27 -9.38 19.26
N TYR A 188 9.07 -10.42 19.06
CA TYR A 188 8.79 -11.76 19.58
C TYR A 188 8.63 -11.77 21.12
N TYR A 189 9.45 -11.01 21.85
CA TYR A 189 9.37 -10.94 23.32
C TYR A 189 8.35 -9.92 23.86
N THR A 190 7.89 -8.98 23.02
CA THR A 190 6.96 -7.91 23.43
C THR A 190 5.52 -8.18 22.97
N VAL A 191 5.33 -8.92 21.89
CA VAL A 191 4.03 -9.44 21.44
C VAL A 191 3.64 -10.58 22.39
N LYS A 192 3.19 -10.20 23.59
CA LYS A 192 2.51 -11.10 24.51
C LYS A 192 1.02 -11.04 24.23
N GLU A 193 0.35 -12.18 24.25
CA GLU A 193 -1.09 -12.25 24.30
C GLU A 193 -1.56 -11.40 25.50
N GLU A 194 -2.46 -10.42 25.29
CA GLU A 194 -3.24 -9.92 26.42
C GLU A 194 -3.88 -11.15 27.06
N PRO A 195 -3.74 -11.37 28.39
CA PRO A 195 -4.33 -12.54 29.01
C PRO A 195 -5.81 -12.55 28.62
N ALA A 196 -6.24 -13.65 27.98
CA ALA A 196 -7.58 -13.82 27.39
C ALA A 196 -8.72 -13.68 28.41
N ASN A 197 -8.39 -13.40 29.66
CA ASN A 197 -9.32 -13.31 30.76
C ASN A 197 -8.78 -12.34 31.83
N LYS A 198 -9.09 -11.05 31.71
CA LYS A 198 -9.42 -10.31 32.95
C LYS A 198 -10.78 -10.85 33.39
N GLU A 199 -10.82 -12.06 33.98
CA GLU A 199 -12.01 -12.48 34.69
C GLU A 199 -12.38 -11.33 35.59
N ALA A 200 -13.67 -10.99 35.55
CA ALA A 200 -14.28 -10.09 36.49
C ALA A 200 -13.68 -10.35 37.86
N SER A 201 -13.02 -9.33 38.42
CA SER A 201 -12.48 -9.36 39.77
C SER A 201 -13.46 -10.13 40.68
N PRO A 202 -13.00 -11.04 41.57
CA PRO A 202 -13.85 -11.83 42.48
C PRO A 202 -14.83 -10.97 43.31
N ARG A 203 -14.60 -9.66 43.34
CA ARG A 203 -15.46 -8.63 43.92
C ARG A 203 -16.89 -8.59 43.37
N ARG A 204 -17.18 -9.10 42.16
CA ARG A 204 -18.58 -9.17 41.68
C ARG A 204 -19.43 -10.16 42.47
N GLY A 205 -18.86 -11.24 42.99
CA GLY A 205 -19.59 -12.21 43.83
C GLY A 205 -19.83 -11.72 45.27
N ILE A 206 -18.88 -10.98 45.84
CA ILE A 206 -18.97 -10.44 47.20
C ILE A 206 -20.01 -9.31 47.28
N LEU A 207 -20.06 -8.45 46.26
CA LEU A 207 -21.03 -7.34 46.20
C LEU A 207 -22.46 -7.78 45.91
N GLN A 208 -22.67 -8.95 45.30
CA GLN A 208 -24.02 -9.51 45.11
C GLN A 208 -24.55 -10.14 46.40
N ARG A 209 -23.70 -10.77 47.23
CA ARG A 209 -24.11 -11.35 48.53
C ARG A 209 -24.43 -10.31 49.61
N LEU A 210 -23.81 -9.12 49.53
CA LEU A 210 -24.08 -8.02 50.47
C LEU A 210 -25.35 -7.23 50.15
N LYS A 211 -25.96 -7.42 48.97
CA LYS A 211 -27.23 -6.77 48.58
C LYS A 211 -28.47 -7.62 48.84
N SER A 212 -28.29 -8.85 49.32
CA SER A 212 -29.37 -9.80 49.65
C SER A 212 -29.45 -10.13 51.15
N LEU A 213 -28.80 -9.33 51.99
CA LEU A 213 -28.96 -9.26 53.45
C LEU A 213 -29.55 -7.90 53.79
#